data_AF-A0A661S908-F1
#
_entry.id   AF-A0A661S908-F1
#
_cell.length_a   1.000
_cell.length_b   1.000
_cell.length_c   1.000
_cell.angle_alpha   90.00
_cell.angle_beta   90.00
_cell.angle_gamma   90.00
#
_symmetry.space_group_name_H-M   'P 1'
#
loop_
_entity.id
_entity.type
_entity.pdbx_description
1 polymer ?
#
loop_
_entity_poly.entity_id
_entity_poly.type
_entity_poly.pdbx_seq_one_letter_code
_entity_poly.pdbx_strand_id
1 'polypeptide(L)'
;MGTQDYPTNAWYWRPDFDEKPKNQVSHGLATSLYTEKSSLVSNSKWKDGKWRVVMARPLKASRPGERTVDLAPGKSIGIGIGVWEGANGERGGVKAFSKEWRALVLEA
;
A
#
# COMPACT_ATOMS: atom_id res chain seq x y z
N MET A 1 -4.60 6.17 9.48
CA MET A 1 -3.23 5.91 8.94
C MET A 1 -2.26 5.74 10.11
N GLY A 2 -2.56 4.79 11.00
CA GLY A 2 -1.74 4.49 12.19
C GLY A 2 -1.70 5.59 13.25
N THR A 3 -0.87 5.35 14.26
CA THR A 3 -0.42 6.28 15.31
C THR A 3 1.09 6.13 15.48
N GLN A 4 1.70 6.90 16.39
CA GLN A 4 3.13 6.82 16.68
C GLN A 4 3.54 5.40 17.13
N ASP A 5 2.75 4.80 18.02
CA ASP A 5 3.03 3.48 18.58
C ASP A 5 2.56 2.33 17.68
N TYR A 6 1.58 2.61 16.81
CA TYR A 6 1.01 1.63 15.87
C TYR A 6 1.03 2.18 14.45
N PRO A 7 2.21 2.24 13.81
CA PRO A 7 2.34 2.76 12.46
C PRO A 7 1.66 1.83 11.45
N THR A 8 1.29 2.40 10.30
CA THR A 8 0.79 1.63 9.16
C THR A 8 1.82 1.59 8.04
N ASN A 9 1.94 0.44 7.39
CA ASN A 9 2.64 0.28 6.12
C ASN A 9 1.61 0.24 4.98
N ALA A 10 1.86 0.98 3.90
CA ALA A 10 1.02 1.00 2.70
C ALA A 10 1.85 0.74 1.45
N TRP A 11 1.28 -0.02 0.52
CA TRP A 11 1.80 -0.16 -0.83
C TRP A 11 1.16 0.93 -1.68
N TYR A 12 1.97 1.89 -2.13
CA TYR A 12 1.49 3.09 -2.82
C TYR A 12 1.85 3.04 -4.30
N TRP A 13 0.83 2.90 -5.13
CA TRP A 13 0.95 2.88 -6.58
C TRP A 13 0.39 4.17 -7.19
N ARG A 14 1.03 4.60 -8.28
CA ARG A 14 0.54 5.62 -9.20
C ARG A 14 0.90 5.22 -10.64
N PRO A 15 0.11 5.65 -11.64
CA PRO A 15 0.39 5.30 -13.04
C PRO A 15 1.70 5.91 -13.56
N ASP A 16 2.18 7.01 -12.97
CA ASP A 16 3.41 7.71 -13.35
C ASP A 16 4.65 7.26 -12.54
N PHE A 17 4.58 6.11 -11.86
CA PHE A 17 5.70 5.55 -11.11
C PHE A 17 6.56 4.56 -11.90
N ASP A 18 6.38 4.43 -13.22
CA ASP A 18 7.15 3.50 -14.08
C ASP A 18 7.22 2.08 -13.51
N GLU A 19 6.07 1.55 -13.09
CA GLU A 19 5.93 0.21 -12.47
C GLU A 19 6.70 0.02 -11.14
N LYS A 20 7.22 1.10 -10.54
CA LYS A 20 7.97 1.12 -9.27
C LYS A 20 7.16 1.76 -8.13
N PRO A 21 6.17 1.04 -7.57
CA PRO A 21 5.37 1.52 -6.46
C PRO A 21 6.24 1.82 -5.23
N LYS A 22 5.75 2.69 -4.37
CA LYS A 22 6.47 3.13 -3.17
C LYS A 22 5.98 2.36 -1.95
N ASN A 23 6.93 1.90 -1.14
CA ASN A 23 6.63 1.45 0.21
C ASN A 23 6.50 2.69 1.09
N GLN A 24 5.36 2.86 1.75
CA GLN A 24 5.05 4.03 2.55
C GLN A 24 4.81 3.61 4.00
N VAL A 25 5.32 4.41 4.95
CA VAL A 25 5.03 4.25 6.38
C VAL A 25 4.38 5.52 6.89
N SER A 26 3.40 5.39 7.77
CA SER A 26 2.71 6.52 8.41
C SER A 26 2.56 6.24 9.91
N HIS A 27 2.82 7.26 10.72
CA HIS A 27 2.72 7.25 12.18
C HIS A 27 1.55 8.14 12.67
N GLY A 28 0.51 8.28 11.84
CA GLY A 28 -0.56 9.25 12.04
C GLY A 28 -0.93 9.99 10.76
N LEU A 29 -1.97 10.82 10.84
CA LEU A 29 -2.38 11.68 9.73
C LEU A 29 -1.25 12.62 9.31
N ALA A 30 -1.07 12.81 8.00
CA ALA A 30 -0.05 13.70 7.42
C ALA A 30 1.43 13.36 7.71
N THR A 31 1.72 12.17 8.27
CA THR A 31 3.11 11.72 8.55
C THR A 31 3.64 10.69 7.54
N SER A 32 2.99 10.59 6.39
CA SER A 32 3.34 9.59 5.38
C SER A 32 4.65 9.90 4.70
N LEU A 33 5.59 8.95 4.77
CA LEU A 33 6.87 9.02 4.09
C LEU A 33 7.14 7.73 3.32
N TYR A 34 7.80 7.85 2.17
CA TYR A 34 8.33 6.69 1.46
C TYR A 34 9.57 6.19 2.17
N THR A 35 9.73 4.86 2.24
CA THR A 35 10.99 4.28 2.69
C THR A 35 12.03 4.34 1.57
N GLU A 36 13.31 4.48 1.94
CA GLU A 36 14.42 4.55 0.98
C GLU A 36 14.59 3.25 0.17
N LYS A 37 14.24 2.12 0.78
CA LYS A 37 14.27 0.79 0.16
C LYS A 37 12.85 0.25 0.07
N SER A 38 12.55 -0.39 -1.07
CA SER A 38 11.29 -1.05 -1.36
C SER A 38 11.58 -2.23 -2.28
N SER A 39 10.96 -3.37 -1.99
CA SER A 39 10.95 -4.55 -2.85
C SER A 39 9.62 -4.72 -3.57
N LEU A 40 8.73 -3.72 -3.46
CA LEU A 40 7.48 -3.68 -4.19
C LEU A 40 7.73 -3.51 -5.68
N VAL A 41 7.06 -4.34 -6.46
CA VAL A 41 6.91 -4.22 -7.90
C VAL A 41 5.44 -4.09 -8.24
N SER A 42 5.13 -3.54 -9.41
CA SER A 42 3.77 -3.55 -9.92
C SER A 42 3.74 -3.84 -11.41
N ASN A 43 2.61 -4.33 -11.88
CA ASN A 43 2.24 -4.25 -13.29
C ASN A 43 0.82 -3.67 -13.35
N SER A 44 0.58 -2.78 -14.31
CA SER A 44 -0.71 -2.12 -14.41
C SER A 44 -1.13 -1.88 -15.84
N LYS A 45 -2.45 -1.92 -16.06
CA LYS A 45 -3.05 -1.64 -17.36
C LYS A 45 -4.34 -0.87 -17.19
N TRP A 46 -4.47 0.21 -17.95
CA TRP A 46 -5.75 0.88 -18.19
C TRP A 46 -6.43 0.25 -19.41
N LYS A 47 -7.65 -0.25 -19.23
CA LYS A 47 -8.48 -0.76 -20.33
C LYS A 47 -9.95 -0.72 -19.96
N ASP A 48 -10.78 -0.25 -20.87
CA ASP A 48 -12.25 -0.21 -20.75
C ASP A 48 -12.73 0.57 -19.52
N GLY A 49 -12.15 1.75 -19.29
CA GLY A 49 -12.53 2.62 -18.17
C GLY A 49 -12.09 2.13 -16.79
N LYS A 50 -11.17 1.15 -16.72
CA LYS A 50 -10.74 0.53 -15.46
C LYS A 50 -9.23 0.35 -15.40
N TRP A 51 -8.68 0.65 -14.23
CA TRP A 51 -7.34 0.23 -13.85
C TRP A 51 -7.36 -1.22 -13.39
N ARG A 52 -6.45 -2.03 -13.93
CA ARG A 52 -6.04 -3.31 -13.35
C ARG A 52 -4.63 -3.13 -12.85
N VAL A 53 -4.42 -3.32 -11.56
CA VAL A 53 -3.13 -3.14 -10.90
C VAL A 53 -2.83 -4.39 -10.10
N VAL A 54 -1.67 -4.99 -10.35
CA VAL A 54 -1.10 -6.03 -9.51
C VAL A 54 0.11 -5.44 -8.83
N MET A 55 0.15 -5.51 -7.50
CA MET A 55 1.33 -5.18 -6.70
C MET A 55 1.82 -6.46 -6.05
N ALA A 56 3.14 -6.62 -6.00
CA ALA A 56 3.77 -7.79 -5.41
C ALA A 56 5.03 -7.42 -4.64
N ARG A 57 5.32 -8.20 -3.60
CA ARG A 57 6.60 -8.24 -2.90
C ARG A 57 6.75 -9.59 -2.20
N PRO A 58 7.96 -9.96 -1.74
CA PRO A 58 8.13 -11.08 -0.82
C PRO A 58 7.27 -10.92 0.45
N LEU A 59 6.87 -12.05 1.04
CA LEU A 59 5.99 -12.05 2.22
C LEU A 59 6.63 -11.39 3.45
N LYS A 60 7.96 -11.44 3.55
CA LYS A 60 8.77 -10.74 4.54
C LYS A 60 9.65 -9.70 3.86
N ALA A 61 10.12 -8.71 4.61
CA ALA A 61 11.15 -7.78 4.14
C ALA A 61 12.34 -8.55 3.54
N SER A 62 12.74 -8.22 2.31
CA SER A 62 13.90 -8.85 1.66
C SER A 62 15.14 -7.95 1.64
N ARG A 63 15.00 -6.70 2.12
CA ARG A 63 16.08 -5.71 2.21
C ARG A 63 16.15 -5.13 3.62
N PRO A 64 17.36 -4.93 4.18
CA PRO A 64 17.52 -4.19 5.44
C PRO A 64 16.89 -2.80 5.36
N GLY A 65 16.18 -2.40 6.42
CA GLY A 65 15.50 -1.10 6.49
C GLY A 65 14.21 -0.99 5.68
N GLU A 66 13.78 -2.06 5.00
CA GLU A 66 12.46 -2.13 4.38
C GLU A 66 11.40 -2.28 5.49
N ARG A 67 10.77 -1.17 5.85
CA ARG A 67 9.75 -1.15 6.92
C ARG A 67 8.42 -1.68 6.38
N THR A 68 8.18 -2.97 6.56
CA THR A 68 7.02 -3.68 6.04
C THR A 68 6.26 -4.42 7.14
N VAL A 69 4.98 -4.74 6.88
CA VAL A 69 4.25 -5.73 7.68
C VAL A 69 4.57 -7.12 7.17
N ASP A 70 5.12 -8.00 8.00
CA ASP A 70 5.35 -9.40 7.62
C ASP A 70 4.04 -10.16 7.44
N LEU A 71 3.89 -10.78 6.27
CA LEU A 71 2.80 -11.67 5.91
C LEU A 71 3.25 -13.12 6.10
N ALA A 72 2.34 -13.97 6.57
CA ALA A 72 2.60 -15.40 6.70
C ALA A 72 1.28 -16.17 6.52
N PRO A 73 1.31 -17.38 5.94
CA PRO A 73 0.16 -18.28 5.90
C PRO A 73 -0.46 -18.47 7.29
N GLY A 74 -1.80 -18.46 7.36
CA GLY A 74 -2.58 -18.60 8.59
C GLY A 74 -2.57 -17.40 9.54
N LYS A 75 -1.71 -16.39 9.33
CA LYS A 75 -1.67 -15.19 10.17
C LYS A 75 -2.69 -14.16 9.68
N SER A 76 -3.58 -13.73 10.56
CA SER A 76 -4.52 -12.63 10.29
C SER A 76 -3.82 -11.28 10.46
N ILE A 77 -3.94 -10.43 9.45
CA ILE A 77 -3.51 -9.03 9.50
C ILE A 77 -4.64 -8.09 9.06
N GLY A 78 -4.61 -6.85 9.54
CA GLY A 78 -5.54 -5.83 9.07
C GLY A 78 -5.13 -5.30 7.69
N ILE A 79 -6.07 -5.26 6.74
CA ILE A 79 -5.91 -4.58 5.45
C ILE A 79 -6.98 -3.50 5.26
N GLY A 80 -6.55 -2.39 4.65
CA GLY A 80 -7.42 -1.32 4.17
C GLY A 80 -6.92 -0.84 2.81
N ILE A 81 -7.82 -0.26 2.02
CA ILE A 81 -7.53 0.21 0.67
C ILE A 81 -7.96 1.67 0.56
N GLY A 82 -7.11 2.50 -0.04
CA GLY A 82 -7.45 3.84 -0.50
C GLY A 82 -7.31 3.92 -2.01
N VAL A 83 -8.24 4.61 -2.66
CA VAL A 83 -8.24 4.85 -4.11
C VAL A 83 -8.46 6.32 -4.38
N TRP A 84 -7.76 6.84 -5.37
CA TRP A 84 -7.81 8.22 -5.79
C TRP A 84 -8.25 8.28 -7.26
N GLU A 85 -9.26 9.09 -7.56
CA GLU A 85 -9.60 9.47 -8.93
C GLU A 85 -8.90 10.80 -9.29
N GLY A 86 -7.81 10.68 -10.05
CA GLY A 86 -7.00 11.84 -10.45
C GLY A 86 -7.78 12.84 -11.30
N ALA A 87 -8.70 12.38 -12.16
CA ALA A 87 -9.56 13.27 -12.95
C ALA A 87 -10.55 14.06 -12.08
N ASN A 88 -10.88 13.56 -10.89
CA ASN A 88 -11.67 14.25 -9.87
C ASN A 88 -10.80 15.12 -8.94
N GLY A 89 -9.51 15.27 -9.25
CA GLY A 89 -8.56 16.06 -8.47
C GLY A 89 -8.15 15.42 -7.14
N GLU A 90 -8.46 14.15 -6.91
CA GLU A 90 -8.16 13.47 -5.65
C GLU A 90 -6.65 13.26 -5.48
N ARG A 91 -6.14 13.64 -4.31
CA ARG A 91 -4.72 13.50 -3.93
C ARG A 91 -4.54 13.64 -2.42
N GLY A 92 -3.41 13.14 -1.92
CA GLY A 92 -3.09 13.25 -0.49
C GLY A 92 -4.18 12.63 0.38
N GLY A 93 -4.78 13.41 1.28
CA GLY A 93 -5.88 12.98 2.16
C GLY A 93 -7.24 12.83 1.48
N VAL A 94 -7.46 13.47 0.32
CA VAL A 94 -8.74 13.44 -0.41
C VAL A 94 -8.76 12.20 -1.30
N LYS A 95 -9.56 11.19 -0.92
CA LYS A 95 -9.64 9.87 -1.54
C LYS A 95 -10.87 9.11 -1.06
N ALA A 96 -11.30 8.08 -1.79
CA ALA A 96 -12.17 7.04 -1.22
C ALA A 96 -11.32 5.98 -0.48
N PHE A 97 -11.82 5.44 0.63
CA PHE A 97 -11.09 4.43 1.40
C PHE A 97 -12.00 3.47 2.16
N SER A 98 -11.49 2.30 2.51
CA SER A 98 -12.13 1.37 3.44
C SER A 98 -12.18 1.98 4.84
N LYS A 99 -13.39 2.27 5.35
CA LYS A 99 -13.59 2.90 6.66
C LYS A 99 -13.02 2.07 7.81
N GLU A 100 -13.11 0.74 7.69
CA GLU A 100 -12.63 -0.22 8.68
C GLU A 100 -11.52 -1.10 8.10
N TRP A 101 -10.64 -1.57 8.98
CA TRP A 101 -9.70 -2.64 8.65
C TRP A 101 -10.47 -3.95 8.45
N ARG A 102 -10.12 -4.70 7.40
CA ARG A 102 -10.61 -6.05 7.16
C ARG A 102 -9.53 -7.06 7.52
N ALA A 103 -9.92 -8.24 7.99
CA ALA A 103 -8.98 -9.33 8.18
C ALA A 103 -8.53 -9.85 6.80
N LEU A 104 -7.21 -9.93 6.62
CA LEU A 104 -6.57 -10.65 5.52
C LEU A 104 -5.81 -11.82 6.11
N VAL A 105 -6.11 -13.02 5.63
CA VAL A 105 -5.42 -14.26 5.97
C VAL A 105 -4.92 -14.87 4.67
N LEU A 106 -3.63 -15.20 4.62
CA LEU A 106 -3.10 -16.00 3.51
C LEU A 106 -3.40 -17.47 3.81
N GLU A 107 -3.96 -18.17 2.83
CA GLU A 107 -4.21 -19.61 2.93
C GLU A 107 -2.89 -20.38 3.11
N ALA A 108 -2.98 -21.56 3.73
CA ALA A 108 -1.85 -22.43 4.07
C ALA A 108 -1.57 -23.47 2.99
#